data_AF-A0A822X781-F1
#
_entry.id   AF-A0A822X781-F1
#
_cell.length_a   1.000
_cell.length_b   1.000
_cell.length_c   1.000
_cell.angle_alpha   90.00
_cell.angle_beta   90.00
_cell.angle_gamma   90.00
#
_symmetry.space_group_name_H-M   'P 1'
#
loop_
_entity.id
_entity.type
_entity.pdbx_description
1 polymer ?
#
loop_
_entity_poly.entity_id
_entity_poly.type
_entity_poly.pdbx_seq_one_letter_code
_entity_poly.pdbx_strand_id
1 'polypeptide(L)' 'RGSMGFSPRKRANRPYGTITAWPEVPADSIRVQGFAGWKAGMTHV' A
#
# COMPACT_ATOMS: atom_id res chain seq x y z
N ARG A 1 -14.42 -17.74 -11.52
CA ARG A 1 -13.73 -18.10 -10.25
C ARG A 1 -12.66 -17.03 -10.00
N GLY A 2 -12.48 -16.56 -8.77
CA GLY A 2 -11.51 -15.49 -8.44
C GLY A 2 -10.10 -16.01 -8.10
N SER A 3 -9.11 -15.12 -8.06
CA SER A 3 -7.75 -15.47 -7.64
C SER A 3 -7.70 -15.98 -6.20
N MET A 4 -6.90 -17.04 -5.99
CA MET A 4 -6.65 -17.65 -4.68
C MET A 4 -5.63 -16.88 -3.83
N GLY A 5 -4.82 -16.01 -4.44
CA GLY A 5 -3.85 -15.19 -3.70
C GLY A 5 -4.48 -14.13 -2.79
N PHE A 6 -5.77 -13.86 -2.96
CA PHE A 6 -6.55 -12.96 -2.09
C PHE A 6 -7.40 -13.70 -1.06
N SER A 7 -7.17 -15.00 -0.88
CA SER A 7 -7.73 -15.77 0.24
C SER A 7 -6.82 -15.60 1.46
N PRO A 8 -7.37 -15.42 2.68
CA PRO A 8 -8.78 -15.35 3.03
C PRO A 8 -9.40 -13.97 2.77
N ARG A 9 -10.62 -13.96 2.21
CA ARG A 9 -11.40 -12.74 1.85
C ARG A 9 -12.09 -12.11 3.06
N LYS A 10 -11.36 -11.98 4.17
CA LYS A 10 -11.86 -11.39 5.42
C LYS A 10 -11.60 -9.88 5.42
N ARG A 11 -12.43 -9.13 6.17
CA ARG A 11 -12.14 -7.71 6.48
C ARG A 11 -10.76 -7.58 7.11
N ALA A 12 -10.00 -6.57 6.68
CA ALA A 12 -8.73 -6.21 7.30
C ALA A 12 -8.92 -5.90 8.79
N ASN A 13 -7.91 -6.27 9.60
CA ASN A 13 -7.95 -6.03 11.05
C ASN A 13 -7.87 -4.53 11.39
N ARG A 14 -7.16 -3.76 10.58
CA ARG A 14 -6.95 -2.32 10.76
C ARG A 14 -7.64 -1.51 9.66
N PRO A 15 -8.01 -0.24 9.91
CA PRO A 15 -8.50 0.68 8.87
C PRO A 15 -7.38 1.17 7.93
N TYR A 16 -6.15 0.98 8.37
CA TYR A 16 -4.84 1.13 7.73
C TYR A 16 -4.41 0.25 6.55
N GLY A 17 -3.56 0.72 5.63
CA GLY A 17 -2.66 -0.20 4.91
C GLY A 17 -1.55 -0.78 5.82
N THR A 18 -1.05 -1.98 5.53
CA THR A 18 0.21 -2.51 6.09
C THR A 18 1.26 -2.52 5.01
N ILE A 19 2.43 -1.96 5.28
CA ILE A 19 3.58 -2.12 4.39
C ILE A 19 4.28 -3.41 4.80
N THR A 20 4.20 -4.45 3.96
CA THR A 20 4.80 -5.77 4.23
C THR A 20 6.14 -5.96 3.55
N ALA A 21 6.51 -5.08 2.62
CA ALA A 21 7.79 -5.09 1.92
C ALA A 21 8.19 -3.65 1.59
N TRP A 22 9.49 -3.37 1.72
CA TRP A 22 10.10 -2.12 1.31
C TRP A 22 10.99 -2.37 0.08
N PRO A 23 11.11 -1.42 -0.86
CA PRO A 23 12.04 -1.54 -1.96
C PRO A 23 13.49 -1.64 -1.48
N GLU A 24 14.27 -2.53 -2.10
CA GLU A 24 15.72 -2.58 -1.91
C GLU A 24 16.36 -1.52 -2.81
N VAL A 25 16.79 -0.40 -2.22
CA VAL A 25 17.37 0.73 -2.95
C VAL A 25 18.83 0.91 -2.50
N PRO A 26 19.80 1.11 -3.43
CA PRO A 26 21.15 1.51 -3.06
C PRO A 26 21.13 2.76 -2.17
N ALA A 27 21.92 2.74 -1.09
CA ALA A 27 21.91 3.77 -0.05
C ALA A 27 22.56 5.11 -0.48
N ASP A 28 22.67 5.38 -1.78
CA ASP A 28 23.40 6.51 -2.35
C ASP A 28 22.78 7.87 -1.95
N SER A 29 21.54 7.88 -1.44
CA SER A 29 20.92 9.07 -0.86
C SER A 29 19.81 8.72 0.15
N ILE A 30 19.65 9.56 1.18
CA ILE A 30 18.56 9.45 2.16
C ILE A 30 17.25 9.90 1.49
N ARG A 31 16.26 9.00 1.44
CA ARG A 31 14.94 9.28 0.86
C ARG A 31 13.82 8.71 1.71
N VAL A 32 12.70 9.42 1.74
CA VAL A 32 11.45 8.91 2.31
C VAL A 32 10.91 7.81 1.39
N GLN A 33 10.67 6.62 1.95
CA GLN A 33 10.20 5.46 1.17
C GLN A 33 8.67 5.35 1.11
N GLY A 34 7.94 6.01 2.03
CA GLY A 34 6.49 5.93 2.09
C GLY A 34 5.86 7.09 2.84
N PHE A 35 4.60 7.36 2.52
CA PHE A 35 3.80 8.45 3.10
C PHE A 35 2.34 8.03 3.23
N ALA A 36 1.63 8.57 4.24
CA ALA A 36 0.20 8.32 4.43
C ALA A 36 -0.63 9.40 3.73
N GLY A 37 -1.42 8.99 2.74
CA GLY A 37 -2.35 9.88 2.01
C GLY A 37 -3.81 9.59 2.32
N TRP A 38 -4.67 10.59 2.10
CA TRP A 38 -6.12 10.46 2.16
C TRP A 38 -6.74 10.79 0.81
N LYS A 39 -7.68 9.95 0.36
CA LYS A 39 -8.43 10.20 -0.89
C LYS A 39 -9.42 11.34 -0.66
N ALA A 40 -9.17 12.50 -1.26
CA ALA A 40 -10.01 13.68 -1.16
C ALA A 40 -11.17 13.74 -2.18
N GLY A 41 -11.16 12.87 -3.20
CA GLY A 41 -12.15 12.87 -4.27
C GLY A 41 -11.60 12.25 -5.55
N MET A 42 -12.28 12.50 -6.67
CA MET A 42 -11.82 12.13 -8.01
C MET A 42 -12.45 13.09 -9.02
N THR A 43 -11.63 13.67 -9.90
CA THR A 43 -12.05 14.62 -10.95
C THR A 43 -11.53 14.14 -12.29
N HIS A 44 -12.13 14.60 -13.39
CA HIS A 44 -11.50 14.55 -14.71
C HIS A 44 -10.61 15.78 -14.86
N VAL A 45 -9.50 15.65 -15.59
CA VAL A 45 -8.59 16.76 -15.94
C VAL A 45 -8.51 16.80 -17.46
#